data_AF-L5NFV8-F1
#
_entry.id   AF-L5NFV8-F1
#
_cell.length_a   1.000
_cell.length_b   1.000
_cell.length_c   1.000
_cell.angle_alpha   90.00
_cell.angle_beta   90.00
_cell.angle_gamma   90.00
#
_symmetry.space_group_name_H-M   'P 1'
#
loop_
_entity.id
_entity.type
_entity.pdbx_description
1 polymer ?
#
loop_
_entity_poly.entity_id
_entity_poly.type
_entity_poly.pdbx_seq_one_letter_code
_entity_poly.pdbx_strand_id
1 'polypeptide(L)'
;DRHVSADGDRPSPPAIVPVSERGHEPLHALYRRAAVRDNVSELAPDDGLGALLNRLDGVEYVGFDALPESVDRSVTNVNTRTELARVAAGDEVRR
;
A
#
# COMPACT_ATOMS: atom_id res chain seq x y z
N ASP A 1 15.69 -32.92 -12.59
CA ASP A 1 15.57 -32.14 -11.34
C ASP A 1 14.33 -31.26 -11.36
N ARG A 2 13.32 -31.66 -10.57
CA ARG A 2 12.15 -30.81 -10.30
C ARG A 2 12.48 -29.98 -9.07
N HIS A 3 12.59 -28.68 -9.26
CA HIS A 3 12.70 -27.72 -8.17
C HIS A 3 11.35 -27.73 -7.43
N VAL A 4 11.30 -28.40 -6.28
CA VAL A 4 10.16 -28.32 -5.36
C VAL A 4 10.32 -27.01 -4.60
N SER A 5 9.66 -25.96 -5.08
CA SER A 5 9.55 -24.72 -4.31
C SER A 5 8.67 -24.98 -3.09
N ALA A 6 9.21 -24.74 -1.91
CA ALA A 6 8.57 -24.91 -0.60
C ALA A 6 7.49 -23.85 -0.31
N ASP A 7 6.68 -23.47 -1.30
CA ASP A 7 5.67 -22.39 -1.22
C ASP A 7 4.30 -22.90 -0.70
N GLY A 8 4.26 -24.12 -0.20
CA GLY A 8 3.02 -24.89 -0.02
C GLY A 8 2.23 -24.66 1.27
N ASP A 9 2.62 -23.77 2.18
CA ASP A 9 1.88 -23.63 3.44
C ASP A 9 1.94 -22.26 4.13
N ARG A 10 2.47 -21.21 3.47
CA ARG A 10 2.43 -19.88 4.08
C ARG A 10 1.02 -19.30 3.92
N PRO A 11 0.31 -18.99 5.04
CA PRO A 11 -0.95 -18.28 4.94
C PRO A 11 -0.69 -16.97 4.21
N SER A 12 -1.48 -16.78 3.18
CA SER A 12 -1.21 -15.78 2.17
C SER A 12 -1.71 -14.42 2.73
N PRO A 13 -0.96 -13.30 2.57
CA PRO A 13 -1.04 -12.15 3.47
C PRO A 13 -2.37 -11.39 3.35
N PRO A 14 -2.94 -10.87 4.44
CA PRO A 14 -4.22 -10.14 4.42
C PRO A 14 -4.13 -8.82 3.65
N ALA A 15 -2.94 -8.23 3.56
CA ALA A 15 -2.65 -7.09 2.70
C ALA A 15 -1.19 -7.12 2.23
N ILE A 16 -0.95 -6.55 1.06
CA ILE A 16 0.39 -6.22 0.53
C ILE A 16 0.44 -4.71 0.37
N VAL A 17 1.35 -4.06 1.09
CA VAL A 17 1.43 -2.59 1.20
C VAL A 17 2.75 -2.09 0.64
N PRO A 18 2.73 -1.26 -0.42
CA PRO A 18 3.92 -0.58 -0.90
C PRO A 18 4.51 0.36 0.16
N VAL A 19 5.84 0.43 0.22
CA VAL A 19 6.58 1.34 1.09
C VAL A 19 7.46 2.26 0.26
N SER A 20 7.12 3.54 0.24
CA SER A 20 7.89 4.61 -0.40
C SER A 20 8.88 5.22 0.60
N GLU A 21 9.71 6.15 0.14
CA GLU A 21 10.58 6.94 1.02
C GLU A 21 9.80 7.79 2.05
N ARG A 22 8.51 8.04 1.80
CA ARG A 22 7.61 8.80 2.69
C ARG A 22 6.87 7.92 3.69
N GLY A 23 7.01 6.59 3.58
CA GLY A 23 6.41 5.61 4.46
C GLY A 23 5.47 4.66 3.74
N HIS A 24 4.51 4.11 4.49
CA HIS A 24 3.56 3.14 3.94
C HIS A 24 2.52 3.84 3.07
N GLU A 25 2.16 3.19 1.95
CA GLU A 25 1.18 3.70 0.99
C GLU A 25 -0.13 2.88 1.03
N PRO A 26 -0.97 3.04 2.08
CA PRO A 26 -2.16 2.21 2.28
C PRO A 26 -3.19 2.37 1.15
N LEU A 27 -3.24 3.51 0.46
CA LEU A 27 -4.15 3.72 -0.66
C LEU A 27 -3.73 2.98 -1.94
N HIS A 28 -2.49 2.49 -2.00
CA HIS A 28 -1.95 1.70 -3.11
C HIS A 28 -1.77 0.22 -2.74
N ALA A 29 -2.24 -0.18 -1.56
CA ALA A 29 -2.12 -1.54 -1.09
C ALA A 29 -3.17 -2.48 -1.74
N LEU A 30 -2.78 -3.74 -1.90
CA LEU A 30 -3.70 -4.82 -2.21
C LEU A 30 -4.27 -5.36 -0.91
N TYR A 31 -5.59 -5.26 -0.72
CA TYR A 31 -6.28 -5.82 0.44
C TYR A 31 -7.06 -7.08 0.07
N ARG A 32 -7.00 -8.09 0.94
CA ARG A 32 -7.92 -9.22 0.84
C ARG A 32 -9.28 -8.82 1.34
N ARG A 33 -10.30 -9.12 0.52
CA ARG A 33 -11.70 -8.87 0.87
C ARG A 33 -12.10 -9.46 2.22
N ALA A 34 -11.66 -10.68 2.55
CA ALA A 34 -11.98 -11.32 3.83
C ALA A 34 -11.40 -10.51 5.01
N ALA A 35 -10.11 -10.18 4.96
CA ALA A 35 -9.43 -9.39 5.98
C ALA A 35 -10.11 -8.02 6.23
N VAL A 36 -10.58 -7.35 5.17
CA VAL A 36 -11.35 -6.11 5.31
C VAL A 36 -12.69 -6.37 6.00
N ARG A 37 -13.46 -7.36 5.54
CA ARG A 37 -14.80 -7.65 6.08
C ARG A 37 -14.77 -8.08 7.54
N ASP A 38 -13.74 -8.80 7.94
CA ASP A 38 -13.60 -9.31 9.31
C ASP A 38 -13.21 -8.21 10.31
N ASN A 39 -12.74 -7.05 9.82
CA ASN A 39 -12.29 -5.95 10.68
C ASN A 39 -13.14 -4.68 10.58
N VAL A 40 -13.95 -4.51 9.52
CA VAL A 40 -14.64 -3.24 9.25
C VAL A 40 -15.66 -2.86 10.33
N SER A 41 -16.28 -3.83 11.00
CA SER A 41 -17.24 -3.56 12.10
C SER A 41 -16.58 -2.93 13.32
N GLU A 42 -15.27 -3.09 13.46
CA GLU A 42 -14.48 -2.63 14.61
C GLU A 42 -13.79 -1.28 14.34
N LEU A 43 -14.01 -0.68 13.16
CA LEU A 43 -13.47 0.62 12.79
C LEU A 43 -14.49 1.73 13.06
N ALA A 44 -14.01 2.86 13.57
CA ALA A 44 -14.81 4.07 13.68
C ALA A 44 -15.09 4.67 12.29
N PRO A 45 -16.15 5.47 12.12
CA PRO A 45 -16.46 6.11 10.84
C PRO A 45 -15.33 6.98 10.27
N ASP A 46 -14.51 7.56 11.15
CA ASP A 46 -13.38 8.44 10.78
C ASP A 46 -12.05 7.68 10.68
N ASP A 47 -12.04 6.36 10.92
CA ASP A 47 -10.85 5.53 10.78
C ASP A 47 -10.47 5.34 9.31
N GLY A 48 -9.24 5.68 8.98
CA GLY A 48 -8.67 5.46 7.65
C GLY A 48 -8.09 4.06 7.46
N LEU A 49 -7.59 3.79 6.26
CA LEU A 49 -6.92 2.52 5.93
C LEU A 49 -5.68 2.23 6.80
N GLY A 50 -5.04 3.25 7.38
CA GLY A 50 -3.97 3.06 8.35
C GLY A 50 -4.45 2.37 9.64
N ALA A 51 -5.64 2.73 10.13
CA ALA A 51 -6.24 2.08 11.30
C ALA A 51 -6.62 0.63 10.98
N LEU A 52 -7.12 0.36 9.77
CA LEU A 52 -7.31 -1.02 9.29
C LEU A 52 -6.00 -1.81 9.29
N LEU A 53 -4.91 -1.28 8.72
CA LEU A 53 -3.62 -1.96 8.67
C LEU A 53 -3.06 -2.31 10.06
N ASN A 54 -3.24 -1.42 11.04
CA ASN A 54 -2.79 -1.66 12.42
C ASN A 54 -3.50 -2.84 13.10
N ARG A 55 -4.63 -3.31 12.55
CA ARG A 55 -5.38 -4.48 13.04
C ARG A 55 -5.07 -5.77 12.30
N LEU A 56 -4.41 -5.70 11.15
CA LEU A 56 -4.14 -6.88 10.33
C LEU A 56 -2.80 -7.49 10.74
N ASP A 57 -2.85 -8.72 11.27
CA ASP A 57 -1.65 -9.50 11.52
C ASP A 57 -1.13 -10.15 10.22
N GLY A 58 0.17 -10.06 9.97
CA GLY A 58 0.82 -10.69 8.82
C GLY A 58 0.75 -9.90 7.51
N VAL A 59 0.54 -8.58 7.58
CA VAL A 59 0.68 -7.67 6.42
C VAL A 59 2.09 -7.79 5.84
N GLU A 60 2.18 -7.89 4.52
CA GLU A 60 3.43 -7.87 3.79
C GLU A 60 3.73 -6.44 3.33
N TYR A 61 4.92 -5.95 3.64
CA TYR A 61 5.40 -4.63 3.22
C TYR A 61 6.46 -4.80 2.14
N VAL A 62 6.26 -4.14 1.00
CA VAL A 62 7.08 -4.32 -0.20
C VAL A 62 7.67 -2.98 -0.61
N GLY A 63 8.99 -2.93 -0.78
CA GLY A 63 9.67 -1.75 -1.30
C GLY A 63 9.28 -1.48 -2.76
N PHE A 64 9.31 -0.21 -3.16
CA PHE A 64 8.97 0.19 -4.54
C PHE A 64 9.92 -0.40 -5.59
N ASP A 65 11.15 -0.72 -5.19
CA ASP A 65 12.14 -1.41 -6.02
C ASP A 65 11.70 -2.82 -6.47
N ALA A 66 10.77 -3.44 -5.73
CA ALA A 66 10.17 -4.73 -6.07
C ALA A 66 8.85 -4.60 -6.86
N LEU A 67 8.39 -3.38 -7.16
CA LEU A 67 7.14 -3.11 -7.86
C LEU A 67 7.36 -2.65 -9.31
N PRO A 68 6.36 -2.79 -10.19
CA PRO A 68 6.46 -2.21 -11.53
C PRO A 68 6.62 -0.69 -11.47
N GLU A 69 7.45 -0.10 -12.35
CA GLU A 69 7.70 1.36 -12.43
C GLU A 69 6.43 2.23 -12.55
N SER A 70 5.30 1.65 -12.95
CA SER A 70 4.01 2.36 -12.99
C SER A 70 3.51 2.77 -11.60
N VAL A 71 3.94 2.09 -10.52
CA VAL A 71 3.49 2.39 -9.15
C VAL A 71 4.06 3.72 -8.66
N ASP A 72 5.31 4.05 -8.99
CA ASP A 72 5.96 5.34 -8.66
C ASP A 72 5.15 6.54 -9.14
N ARG A 73 4.54 6.41 -10.32
CA ARG A 73 3.69 7.47 -10.90
C ARG A 73 2.33 7.56 -10.22
N SER A 74 1.89 6.48 -9.56
CA SER A 74 0.59 6.40 -8.91
C SER A 74 0.55 7.05 -7.54
N VAL A 75 1.70 7.24 -6.87
CA VAL A 75 1.79 7.69 -5.47
C VAL A 75 2.06 9.19 -5.30
N THR A 76 2.09 9.94 -6.40
CA THR A 76 2.17 11.42 -6.32
C THR A 76 0.83 11.98 -5.86
N ASN A 77 0.61 12.02 -4.55
CA ASN A 77 -0.60 12.58 -3.97
C ASN A 77 -0.52 14.13 -3.96
N VAL A 78 -1.60 14.78 -4.37
CA VAL A 78 -1.77 16.22 -4.40
C VAL A 78 -2.93 16.58 -3.48
N ASN A 79 -2.62 16.95 -2.25
CA ASN A 79 -3.61 17.28 -1.23
C ASN A 79 -3.89 18.80 -1.16
N THR A 80 -2.97 19.62 -1.70
CA THR A 80 -3.04 21.08 -1.62
C THR A 80 -2.94 21.75 -2.99
N ARG A 81 -3.48 22.97 -3.08
CA ARG A 81 -3.34 23.81 -4.29
C ARG A 81 -1.88 24.13 -4.63
N THR A 82 -1.03 24.25 -3.62
CA THR A 82 0.40 24.48 -3.79
C THR A 82 1.09 23.27 -4.41
N GLU A 83 0.78 22.06 -3.95
CA GLU A 83 1.28 20.82 -4.56
C GLU A 83 0.80 20.69 -6.01
N LEU A 84 -0.47 21.02 -6.28
CA LEU A 84 -1.02 21.00 -7.64
C LEU A 84 -0.28 21.97 -8.58
N ALA A 85 -0.01 23.18 -8.12
CA ALA A 85 0.70 24.18 -8.91
C ALA A 85 2.14 23.73 -9.25
N ARG A 86 2.81 23.01 -8.35
CA ARG A 86 4.14 22.43 -8.61
C ARG A 86 4.10 21.35 -9.68
N VAL A 87 3.17 20.40 -9.56
CA VAL A 87 2.98 19.35 -10.57
C VAL A 87 2.66 19.96 -11.93
N ALA A 88 1.78 20.96 -11.98
CA ALA A 88 1.39 21.64 -13.22
C ALA A 88 2.55 22.42 -13.88
N ALA A 89 3.53 22.88 -13.10
CA ALA A 89 4.71 23.57 -13.60
C ALA A 89 5.78 22.61 -14.16
N GLY A 90 5.56 21.29 -14.06
CA GLY A 90 6.55 20.30 -14.48
C GLY A 90 7.71 20.12 -13.50
N ASP A 91 7.63 20.75 -12.32
CA ASP A 91 8.47 20.37 -11.20
C ASP A 91 8.01 18.98 -10.76
N GLU A 92 8.75 17.94 -11.16
CA GLU A 92 8.65 16.66 -10.49
C GLU A 92 8.75 16.96 -8.99
N VAL A 93 7.68 16.64 -8.25
CA VAL A 93 7.67 16.80 -6.79
C VAL A 93 8.89 16.03 -6.31
N ARG A 94 9.93 16.76 -5.87
CA ARG A 94 11.27 16.21 -5.61
C ARG A 94 11.16 14.80 -5.01
N ARG A 95 11.75 13.85 -5.77
CA ARG A 95 12.07 12.49 -5.33
C ARG A 95 12.83 12.61 -4.02
#